data_AF-A0A1I1U922-F1
#
_entry.id   AF-A0A1I1U922-F1
#
_cell.length_a   1.000
_cell.length_b   1.000
_cell.length_c   1.000
_cell.angle_alpha   90.00
_cell.angle_beta   90.00
_cell.angle_gamma   90.00
#
_symmetry.space_group_name_H-M   'P 1'
#
loop_
_entity.id
_entity.type
_entity.pdbx_description
1 polymer ?
#
loop_
_entity_poly.entity_id
_entity_poly.type
_entity_poly.pdbx_seq_one_letter_code
_entity_poly.pdbx_strand_id
1 'polypeptide(L)'
;METGLRNDGQKLREILKLKGFDMTSVAKSLNVSRAIVEKDSQKPMLSRKALAKYTPLLFRSIDAFYMDETSIPEKGMDYSVGESQGLVYKDELIESMRETIREQRKHIDTLTSMLRFFPSAVQQATITA
;
A
#
# COMPACT_ATOMS: atom_id res chain seq x y z
N MET A 1 -18.64 33.81 10.69
CA MET A 1 -18.04 32.51 10.37
C MET A 1 -18.34 32.25 8.90
N GLU A 2 -17.36 32.46 8.02
CA GLU A 2 -17.51 32.13 6.60
C GLU A 2 -17.54 30.61 6.47
N THR A 3 -18.72 30.03 6.23
CA THR A 3 -18.82 28.71 5.63
C THR A 3 -18.40 28.87 4.17
N GLY A 4 -17.09 28.96 3.91
CA GLY A 4 -16.55 28.85 2.57
C GLY A 4 -17.13 27.59 1.95
N LEU A 5 -17.84 27.71 0.83
CA LEU A 5 -18.53 26.59 0.19
C LEU A 5 -17.50 25.49 -0.08
N ARG A 6 -17.51 24.46 0.76
CA ARG A 6 -16.66 23.29 0.63
C ARG A 6 -17.00 22.61 -0.70
N ASN A 7 -16.06 22.65 -1.65
CA ASN A 7 -16.20 22.01 -2.95
C ASN A 7 -15.51 20.63 -2.91
N ASP A 8 -16.30 19.59 -2.65
CA ASP A 8 -15.80 18.22 -2.51
C ASP A 8 -15.15 17.71 -3.81
N GLY A 9 -15.65 18.12 -4.98
CA GLY A 9 -15.08 17.74 -6.27
C GLY A 9 -13.68 18.34 -6.48
N GLN A 10 -13.47 19.59 -6.06
CA GLN A 10 -12.15 20.21 -6.08
C GLN A 10 -11.19 19.50 -5.11
N LYS A 11 -11.65 19.22 -3.89
CA LYS A 11 -10.86 18.47 -2.89
C LYS A 11 -10.47 17.08 -3.41
N LEU A 12 -11.40 16.35 -4.05
CA LEU A 12 -11.11 15.05 -4.66
C LEU A 12 -10.00 15.18 -5.71
N ARG A 13 -10.05 16.21 -6.56
CA ARG A 13 -9.03 16.46 -7.59
C ARG A 13 -7.65 16.76 -6.99
N GLU A 14 -7.60 17.54 -5.93
CA GLU A 14 -6.35 17.84 -5.22
C GLU A 14 -5.73 16.57 -4.63
N ILE A 15 -6.54 15.73 -3.99
CA ILE A 15 -6.07 14.46 -3.41
C ILE A 15 -5.55 13.50 -4.49
N LEU A 16 -6.24 13.42 -5.63
CA LEU A 16 -5.78 12.65 -6.78
C LEU A 16 -4.40 13.12 -7.25
N LYS A 17 -4.24 14.43 -7.40
CA LYS A 17 -2.96 15.04 -7.80
C LYS A 17 -1.86 14.78 -6.78
N LEU A 18 -2.14 14.92 -5.49
CA LEU A 18 -1.19 14.67 -4.40
C LEU A 18 -0.70 13.22 -4.36
N LYS A 19 -1.57 12.26 -4.67
CA LYS A 19 -1.22 10.83 -4.77
C LYS A 19 -0.60 10.44 -6.12
N GLY A 20 -0.43 11.38 -7.03
CA GLY A 20 0.16 11.13 -8.35
C GLY A 20 -0.78 10.39 -9.32
N PHE A 21 -2.09 10.41 -9.08
CA PHE A 21 -3.07 9.79 -9.95
C PHE A 21 -3.60 10.77 -11.00
N ASP A 22 -3.67 10.32 -12.26
CA ASP A 22 -4.44 11.00 -13.31
C ASP A 22 -5.87 10.43 -13.42
N MET A 23 -6.78 11.20 -14.03
CA MET A 23 -8.21 10.84 -14.15
C MET A 23 -8.45 9.52 -14.91
N THR A 24 -7.59 9.20 -15.87
CA THR A 24 -7.70 7.99 -16.70
C THR A 24 -7.26 6.77 -15.92
N SER A 25 -6.15 6.89 -15.17
CA SER A 25 -5.61 5.86 -14.29
C SER A 25 -6.61 5.52 -13.17
N VAL A 26 -7.24 6.52 -12.55
CA VAL A 26 -8.28 6.32 -11.53
C VAL A 26 -9.50 5.62 -12.12
N ALA A 27 -9.98 6.07 -13.28
CA ALA A 27 -11.14 5.47 -13.93
C ALA A 27 -10.91 3.98 -14.23
N LYS A 28 -9.70 3.64 -14.69
CA LYS A 28 -9.28 2.25 -14.92
C LYS A 28 -9.24 1.44 -13.64
N SER A 29 -8.62 1.95 -12.57
CA SER A 29 -8.55 1.28 -11.26
C SER A 29 -9.93 1.05 -10.64
N LEU A 30 -10.87 1.96 -10.87
CA LEU A 30 -12.23 1.89 -10.34
C LEU A 30 -13.22 1.17 -11.27
N ASN A 31 -12.77 0.72 -12.44
CA ASN A 31 -13.61 0.11 -13.47
C ASN A 31 -14.84 0.98 -13.84
N VAL A 32 -14.63 2.29 -13.99
CA VAL A 32 -15.65 3.27 -14.40
C VAL A 32 -15.17 4.07 -15.61
N SER A 33 -16.08 4.77 -16.28
CA SER A 33 -15.68 5.68 -17.35
C SER A 33 -14.99 6.93 -16.80
N ARG A 34 -14.01 7.46 -17.55
CA ARG A 34 -13.32 8.72 -17.22
C ARG A 34 -14.29 9.88 -16.99
N ALA A 35 -15.36 9.95 -17.77
CA ALA A 35 -16.39 10.98 -17.64
C ALA A 35 -17.07 10.98 -16.26
N ILE A 36 -17.22 9.81 -15.62
CA ILE A 36 -17.77 9.73 -14.26
C ILE A 36 -16.81 10.37 -13.25
N VAL A 37 -15.52 10.09 -13.36
CA VAL A 37 -14.49 10.65 -12.47
C VAL A 37 -14.37 12.17 -12.66
N GLU A 38 -14.41 12.65 -13.89
CA GLU A 38 -14.43 14.08 -14.20
C GLU A 38 -15.68 14.77 -13.66
N LYS A 39 -16.85 14.14 -13.84
CA LYS A 39 -18.12 14.66 -13.32
C LYS A 39 -18.10 14.73 -11.79
N ASP A 40 -17.58 13.71 -11.11
CA ASP A 40 -17.43 13.71 -9.66
C ASP A 40 -16.44 14.78 -9.18
N SER A 41 -15.34 14.99 -9.92
CA SER A 41 -14.31 16.02 -9.65
C SER A 41 -14.74 17.46 -9.96
N GLN A 42 -16.00 17.69 -10.34
CA GLN A 42 -16.59 19.00 -10.59
C GLN A 42 -17.82 19.25 -9.69
N LYS A 43 -18.26 18.24 -8.94
CA LYS A 43 -19.43 18.38 -8.08
C LYS A 43 -19.10 19.22 -6.86
N PRO A 44 -19.96 20.18 -6.48
CA PRO A 44 -19.78 20.95 -5.26
C PRO A 44 -19.84 20.05 -4.02
N MET A 45 -20.69 19.02 -4.04
CA MET A 45 -20.82 18.07 -2.94
C MET A 45 -20.86 16.63 -3.47
N LEU A 46 -20.11 15.74 -2.83
CA LEU A 46 -20.06 14.33 -3.19
C LEU A 46 -20.88 13.49 -2.22
N SER A 47 -21.73 12.60 -2.73
CA SER A 47 -22.44 11.67 -1.87
C SER A 47 -21.48 10.63 -1.29
N ARG A 48 -21.79 10.12 -0.09
CA ARG A 48 -21.03 9.00 0.52
C ARG A 48 -20.90 7.81 -0.44
N LYS A 49 -21.95 7.51 -1.21
CA LYS A 49 -21.94 6.43 -2.22
C LYS A 49 -20.95 6.71 -3.38
N ALA A 50 -20.78 7.96 -3.77
CA ALA A 50 -19.75 8.32 -4.76
C ALA A 50 -18.36 8.15 -4.16
N LEU A 51 -18.12 8.68 -2.95
CA LEU A 51 -16.84 8.56 -2.24
C LEU A 51 -16.44 7.13 -1.89
N ALA A 52 -17.42 6.26 -1.61
CA ALA A 52 -17.18 4.85 -1.33
C ALA A 52 -16.40 4.15 -2.46
N LYS A 53 -16.62 4.56 -3.72
CA LYS A 53 -15.89 4.03 -4.88
C LYS A 53 -14.40 4.36 -4.81
N TYR A 54 -14.07 5.57 -4.38
CA TYR A 54 -12.69 6.06 -4.31
C TYR A 54 -11.97 5.63 -3.03
N THR A 55 -12.72 5.19 -2.01
CA THR A 55 -12.17 4.83 -0.70
C THR A 55 -11.04 3.79 -0.81
N PRO A 56 -11.21 2.63 -1.47
CA PRO A 56 -10.14 1.62 -1.56
C PRO A 56 -8.83 2.13 -2.17
N LEU A 57 -8.90 3.17 -3.00
CA LEU A 57 -7.75 3.73 -3.71
C LEU A 57 -7.13 4.94 -2.99
N LEU A 58 -7.97 5.79 -2.38
CA LEU A 58 -7.58 7.12 -1.93
C LEU A 58 -7.65 7.31 -0.42
N PHE A 59 -8.53 6.60 0.30
CA PHE A 59 -8.88 6.91 1.69
C PHE A 59 -8.91 5.66 2.56
N ARG A 60 -8.63 5.79 3.86
CA ARG A 60 -8.87 4.69 4.82
C ARG A 60 -10.37 4.48 5.06
N SER A 61 -11.13 5.57 5.08
CA SER A 61 -12.57 5.58 5.28
C SER A 61 -13.19 6.76 4.53
N ILE A 62 -14.51 6.75 4.38
CA ILE A 62 -15.25 7.90 3.82
C ILE A 62 -15.10 9.12 4.74
N ASP A 63 -15.01 8.92 6.06
CA ASP A 63 -14.90 10.01 7.02
C ASP A 63 -13.53 10.70 6.96
N ALA A 64 -12.47 9.99 6.59
CA ALA A 64 -11.14 10.57 6.34
C ALA A 64 -11.18 11.66 5.24
N PHE A 65 -12.08 11.53 4.25
CA PHE A 65 -12.31 12.58 3.26
C PHE A 65 -12.92 13.85 3.88
N TYR A 66 -13.70 13.72 4.95
CA TYR A 66 -14.35 14.85 5.62
C TYR A 66 -13.50 15.52 6.70
N MET A 67 -12.63 14.75 7.35
CA MET A 67 -11.82 15.18 8.50
C MET A 67 -10.54 15.95 8.12
N ASP A 68 -10.28 16.21 6.82
CA ASP A 68 -9.02 16.80 6.34
C ASP A 68 -7.77 16.01 6.79
N GLU A 69 -7.92 14.72 7.03
CA GLU A 69 -6.81 13.76 7.10
C GLU A 69 -6.29 13.47 5.67
N THR A 70 -6.04 14.53 4.90
CA THR A 70 -5.21 14.49 3.69
C THR A 70 -3.73 14.41 4.04
N SER A 71 -3.40 14.05 5.29
CA SER A 71 -2.15 13.45 5.71
C SER A 71 -1.89 12.26 4.80
N ILE A 72 -1.19 12.55 3.70
CA ILE A 72 -0.42 11.55 2.97
C ILE A 72 0.39 10.88 4.08
N PRO A 73 0.25 9.57 4.35
CA PRO A 73 1.28 8.91 5.11
C PRO A 73 2.52 9.10 4.25
N GLU A 74 3.40 10.01 4.68
CA GLU A 74 4.76 10.04 4.19
C GLU A 74 5.21 8.59 4.17
N LYS A 75 5.70 8.18 3.01
CA LYS A 75 6.20 6.85 2.68
C LYS A 75 7.05 6.35 3.88
N GLY A 76 6.43 5.66 4.84
CA GLY A 76 7.06 5.40 6.13
C GLY A 76 6.20 5.30 7.41
N MET A 77 4.87 5.49 7.43
CA MET A 77 4.08 5.32 8.68
C MET A 77 2.98 4.24 8.62
N ASP A 78 3.41 3.05 9.01
CA ASP A 78 2.93 2.27 10.16
C ASP A 78 1.48 2.45 10.64
N TYR A 79 0.81 1.32 10.83
CA TYR A 79 -0.57 1.23 11.28
C TYR A 79 -0.65 1.43 12.79
N SER A 80 -0.82 2.66 13.28
CA SER A 80 -1.32 2.86 14.64
C SER A 80 -2.86 2.94 14.63
N VAL A 81 -3.49 1.78 14.74
CA VAL A 81 -4.76 1.68 15.50
C VAL A 81 -4.38 1.94 16.96
N GLY A 82 -5.25 2.64 17.69
CA GLY A 82 -4.92 3.32 18.93
C GLY A 82 -4.34 2.47 20.07
N GLU A 83 -3.82 3.23 21.04
CA GLU A 83 -3.53 2.86 22.42
C GLU A 83 -2.20 2.14 22.70
N SER A 84 -1.15 2.95 22.83
CA SER A 84 -0.17 2.91 23.95
C SER A 84 0.45 1.57 24.39
N GLN A 85 0.55 0.56 23.51
CA GLN A 85 1.31 -0.68 23.77
C GLN A 85 2.24 -1.13 22.62
N GLY A 86 2.27 -0.41 21.50
CA GLY A 86 2.89 -0.89 20.25
C GLY A 86 4.38 -0.59 20.01
N LEU A 87 5.06 0.16 20.89
CA LEU A 87 6.47 0.51 20.68
C LEU A 87 7.42 -0.66 21.02
N VAL A 88 7.06 -1.52 21.98
CA VAL A 88 7.88 -2.67 22.38
C VAL A 88 7.80 -3.80 21.35
N TYR A 89 6.63 -3.99 20.74
CA TYR A 89 6.40 -5.08 19.78
C TYR A 89 7.15 -4.93 18.44
N LYS A 90 7.50 -3.70 18.03
CA LYS A 90 8.17 -3.48 16.75
C LYS A 90 9.62 -3.89 16.78
N ASP A 91 10.33 -3.61 17.86
CA ASP A 91 11.74 -3.99 17.99
C ASP A 91 11.87 -5.52 18.11
N GLU A 92 10.98 -6.17 18.86
CA GLU A 92 10.95 -7.64 18.95
C GLU A 92 10.57 -8.31 17.62
N LEU A 93 9.62 -7.74 16.86
CA LEU A 93 9.26 -8.24 15.54
C LEU A 93 10.40 -8.06 14.52
N ILE A 94 11.07 -6.91 14.53
CA ILE A 94 12.23 -6.65 13.68
C ILE A 94 13.36 -7.63 14.00
N GLU A 95 13.61 -7.90 15.27
CA GLU A 95 14.65 -8.84 15.68
C GLU A 95 14.29 -10.29 15.33
N SER A 96 13.01 -10.68 15.49
CA SER A 96 12.51 -11.99 15.02
C SER A 96 12.64 -12.17 13.50
N MET A 97 12.32 -11.13 12.72
CA MET A 97 12.48 -11.16 11.27
C MET A 97 13.95 -11.26 10.85
N ARG A 98 14.85 -10.54 11.55
CA ARG A 98 16.30 -10.63 11.33
C ARG A 98 16.84 -12.02 11.61
N GLU A 99 16.39 -12.65 12.70
CA GLU A 99 16.83 -14.00 13.03
C GLU A 99 16.33 -15.03 12.01
N THR A 100 15.07 -14.91 11.56
CA THR A 100 14.54 -15.76 10.49
C THR A 100 15.37 -15.64 9.20
N ILE A 101 15.74 -14.42 8.81
CA ILE A 101 16.61 -14.19 7.64
C ILE A 101 17.99 -14.81 7.84
N ARG A 102 18.54 -14.73 9.06
CA ARG A 102 19.86 -15.30 9.39
C ARG A 102 19.83 -16.83 9.31
N GLU A 103 18.79 -17.47 9.84
CA GLU A 103 18.60 -18.93 9.73
C GLU A 103 18.43 -19.38 8.29
N GLN A 104 17.63 -18.67 7.49
CA GLN A 104 17.46 -18.97 6.06
C GLN A 104 18.78 -18.89 5.31
N ARG A 105 19.63 -17.90 5.60
CA ARG A 105 20.97 -17.80 5.01
C ARG A 105 21.86 -18.97 5.39
N LYS A 106 21.89 -19.37 6.66
CA LYS A 106 22.64 -20.57 7.09
C LYS A 106 22.16 -21.84 6.39
N HIS A 107 20.85 -21.99 6.21
CA HIS A 107 20.28 -23.13 5.49
C HIS A 107 20.71 -23.13 4.02
N ILE A 108 20.69 -21.97 3.36
CA ILE A 108 21.19 -21.81 1.99
C ILE A 108 22.67 -22.14 1.90
N ASP A 109 23.51 -21.64 2.81
CA ASP A 109 24.94 -21.93 2.83
C ASP A 109 25.21 -23.43 3.06
N THR A 110 24.43 -24.07 3.92
CA THR A 110 24.52 -25.52 4.17
C THR A 110 24.14 -26.30 2.93
N LEU A 111 23.02 -25.98 2.29
CA LEU A 111 22.63 -26.60 1.02
C LEU A 111 23.65 -26.37 -0.09
N THR A 112 24.21 -25.16 -0.17
CA THR A 112 25.23 -24.79 -1.17
C THR A 112 26.52 -25.58 -0.95
N SER A 113 26.96 -25.72 0.31
CA SER A 113 28.11 -26.56 0.64
C SER A 113 27.84 -28.04 0.38
N MET A 114 26.65 -28.55 0.71
CA MET A 114 26.25 -29.92 0.39
C MET A 114 26.25 -30.18 -1.12
N LEU A 115 25.76 -29.24 -1.94
CA LEU A 115 25.85 -29.35 -3.40
C LEU A 115 27.29 -29.34 -3.91
N ARG A 116 28.20 -28.65 -3.22
CA ARG A 116 29.62 -28.58 -3.58
C ARG A 116 30.40 -29.83 -3.19
N PHE A 117 30.05 -30.46 -2.07
CA PHE A 117 30.75 -31.65 -1.55
C PHE A 117 30.07 -32.98 -1.94
N PHE A 118 28.77 -32.95 -2.25
CA PHE A 118 27.97 -34.09 -2.68
C PHE A 118 27.09 -33.66 -3.86
N PRO A 119 27.65 -33.62 -5.08
CA PRO A 119 26.86 -33.44 -6.28
C PRO A 119 25.78 -34.53 -6.31
N SER A 120 24.52 -34.16 -6.58
CA SER A 120 23.45 -35.16 -6.64
C SER A 120 23.80 -36.21 -7.69
N ALA A 121 23.39 -37.46 -7.49
CA ALA A 121 23.62 -38.55 -8.45
C ALA A 121 23.14 -38.21 -9.87
N VAL A 122 22.16 -37.29 -9.99
CA VAL A 122 21.66 -36.75 -11.26
C VAL A 122 22.71 -35.89 -11.97
N GLN A 123 23.52 -35.11 -11.25
CA GLN A 123 24.62 -34.30 -11.81
C GLN A 123 25.85 -35.16 -12.14
N GLN A 124 26.13 -36.21 -11.36
CA GLN A 124 27.22 -37.14 -11.67
C GLN A 124 26.92 -37.97 -12.93
N ALA A 125 25.66 -38.35 -13.15
CA ALA A 125 25.24 -39.06 -14.36
C ALA A 125 25.43 -38.24 -15.66
N THR A 126 25.41 -36.90 -15.59
CA THR A 126 25.63 -36.04 -16.77
C THR A 126 27.11 -35.80 -17.08
N ILE A 127 27.99 -35.91 -16.09
CA ILE A 127 29.45 -35.71 -16.26
C ILE A 127 30.15 -36.99 -16.74
N THR A 128 29.51 -38.16 -16.56
CA THR A 128 30.09 -39.47 -16.90
C THR A 128 29.54 -40.06 -18.22
N ALA A 129 28.82 -39.26 -19.02
CA ALA A 129 28.24 -39.64 -20.31
C ALA A 129 28.99 -39.00 -21.48
#